data_AF-Q2W886-F1
#
_entry.id   AF-Q2W886-F1
#
_cell.length_a   1.000
_cell.length_b   1.000
_cell.length_c   1.000
_cell.angle_alpha   90.00
_cell.angle_beta   90.00
_cell.angle_gamma   90.00
#
_symmetry.space_group_name_H-M   'P 1'
#
loop_
_entity.id
_entity.type
_entity.pdbx_description
1 polymer ?
#
loop_
_entity_poly.entity_id
_entity_poly.type
_entity_poly.pdbx_seq_one_letter_code
_entity_poly.pdbx_strand_id
1 'polypeptide(L)'
;MKYLHIAAVLAALISGTVLAAEKNTSSPDSAWAAAKSAEIETMRVRLGTSPSANATSTLIEVEDLLRRFKSAPADQKNSLRSQVDAAVARLELETASNGR
;
A
#
# COMPACT_ATOMS: atom_id res chain seq x y z
N MET A 1 33.62 -15.83 26.65
CA MET A 1 33.52 -14.84 25.54
C MET A 1 32.95 -15.50 24.28
N LYS A 2 31.64 -15.80 24.23
CA LYS A 2 31.02 -16.50 23.08
C LYS A 2 29.68 -15.90 22.59
N TYR A 3 29.10 -14.97 23.34
CA TYR A 3 27.85 -14.30 22.98
C TYR A 3 28.04 -12.92 22.33
N LEU A 4 29.28 -12.43 22.27
CA LEU A 4 29.58 -11.09 21.75
C LEU A 4 29.38 -10.97 20.23
N HIS A 5 29.40 -12.09 19.51
CA HIS A 5 29.22 -12.12 18.05
C HIS A 5 27.75 -12.17 17.63
N ILE A 6 26.85 -12.71 18.46
CA ILE A 6 25.42 -12.81 18.14
C ILE A 6 24.72 -11.45 18.32
N ALA A 7 25.15 -10.67 19.32
CA ALA A 7 24.65 -9.31 19.52
C ALA A 7 25.00 -8.37 18.35
N ALA A 8 26.15 -8.57 17.70
CA ALA A 8 26.58 -7.75 16.57
C ALA A 8 25.74 -7.97 15.31
N VAL A 9 25.24 -9.19 15.08
CA VAL A 9 24.37 -9.51 13.94
C VAL A 9 22.95 -8.96 14.15
N LEU A 10 22.44 -9.00 15.38
CA LEU A 10 21.13 -8.41 15.68
C LEU A 10 21.14 -6.87 15.59
N ALA A 11 22.25 -6.22 15.98
CA ALA A 11 22.39 -4.77 15.86
C ALA A 11 22.51 -4.31 14.39
N ALA A 12 23.08 -5.15 13.51
CA ALA A 12 23.17 -4.85 12.08
C ALA A 12 21.83 -4.97 11.34
N LEU A 13 20.89 -5.79 11.83
CA LEU A 13 19.54 -5.90 11.25
C LEU A 13 18.60 -4.73 11.61
N ILE A 14 18.90 -3.99 12.68
CA ILE A 14 18.09 -2.83 13.10
C ILE A 14 18.59 -1.54 12.43
N SER A 15 19.86 -1.50 12.01
CA SER A 15 20.48 -0.34 11.33
C SER A 15 20.19 -0.24 9.83
N GLY A 16 19.32 -1.07 9.27
CA GLY A 16 18.96 -1.06 7.85
C GLY A 16 18.12 0.13 7.38
N THR A 17 17.87 1.14 8.21
CA THR A 17 16.99 2.29 7.91
C THR A 17 17.72 3.62 7.73
N VAL A 18 18.96 3.63 7.24
CA VAL A 18 19.66 4.89 6.91
C VAL A 18 20.45 4.79 5.60
N LEU A 19 19.77 4.48 4.50
CA LEU A 19 20.29 4.81 3.17
C LEU A 19 19.16 5.40 2.33
N ALA A 20 19.42 6.61 1.82
CA ALA A 20 18.55 7.45 1.00
C ALA A 20 17.38 8.14 1.74
N ALA A 21 17.72 9.00 2.70
CA ALA A 21 17.04 10.30 2.76
C ALA A 21 17.41 11.13 1.52
N GLU A 22 17.07 10.62 0.32
CA GLU A 22 16.82 11.51 -0.79
C GLU A 22 15.75 12.46 -0.29
N LYS A 23 16.07 13.75 -0.35
CA LYS A 23 15.15 14.86 -0.17
C LYS A 23 14.10 14.76 -1.28
N ASN A 24 13.25 13.76 -1.20
CA ASN A 24 12.00 13.69 -1.91
C ASN A 24 11.20 14.84 -1.30
N THR A 25 11.18 15.94 -2.03
CA THR A 25 10.01 16.81 -2.12
C THR A 25 8.85 15.94 -2.66
N SER A 26 8.48 14.91 -1.89
CA SER A 26 7.38 14.03 -2.23
C SER A 26 6.16 14.93 -2.13
N SER A 27 5.63 15.31 -3.28
CA SER A 27 4.37 16.02 -3.36
C SER A 27 3.37 15.30 -2.46
N PRO A 28 2.48 16.00 -1.74
CA PRO A 28 1.42 15.36 -0.96
C PRO A 28 0.69 14.24 -1.72
N ASP A 29 0.63 14.35 -3.06
CA ASP A 29 0.10 13.31 -3.95
C ASP A 29 0.94 12.04 -4.01
N SER A 30 2.27 12.13 -4.07
CA SER A 30 3.13 10.95 -4.12
C SER A 30 3.17 10.24 -2.76
N ALA A 31 3.15 11.00 -1.66
CA ALA A 31 3.03 10.43 -0.32
C ALA A 31 1.69 9.69 -0.15
N TRP A 32 0.59 10.31 -0.56
CA TRP A 32 -0.74 9.68 -0.53
C TRP A 32 -0.80 8.42 -1.42
N ALA A 33 -0.27 8.49 -2.64
CA ALA A 33 -0.27 7.35 -3.56
C ALA A 33 0.60 6.18 -3.05
N ALA A 34 1.71 6.48 -2.37
CA ALA A 34 2.56 5.47 -1.75
C ALA A 34 1.82 4.77 -0.59
N ALA A 35 1.18 5.53 0.28
CA ALA A 35 0.37 4.99 1.38
C ALA A 35 -0.75 4.09 0.85
N LYS A 36 -1.51 4.55 -0.16
CA LYS A 36 -2.55 3.75 -0.81
C LYS A 36 -2.00 2.50 -1.51
N SER A 37 -0.83 2.59 -2.15
CA SER A 37 -0.20 1.42 -2.76
C SER A 37 0.10 0.32 -1.72
N ALA A 38 0.59 0.70 -0.54
CA ALA A 38 0.89 -0.24 0.54
C ALA A 38 -0.38 -0.90 1.13
N GLU A 39 -1.44 -0.13 1.29
CA GLU A 39 -2.75 -0.61 1.73
C GLU A 39 -3.33 -1.65 0.75
N ILE A 40 -3.30 -1.33 -0.55
CA ILE A 40 -3.76 -2.21 -1.64
C ILE A 40 -2.97 -3.51 -1.67
N GLU A 41 -1.65 -3.45 -1.54
CA GLU A 41 -0.81 -4.64 -1.53
C GLU A 41 -1.14 -5.55 -0.33
N THR A 42 -1.44 -4.97 0.84
CA THR A 42 -1.88 -5.73 2.00
C THR A 42 -3.20 -6.46 1.74
N MET A 43 -4.15 -5.80 1.09
CA MET A 43 -5.44 -6.42 0.71
C MET A 43 -5.24 -7.51 -0.36
N ARG A 44 -4.37 -7.29 -1.34
CA ARG A 44 -4.02 -8.28 -2.36
C ARG A 44 -3.46 -9.56 -1.71
N VAL A 45 -2.54 -9.42 -0.76
CA VAL A 45 -2.00 -10.58 -0.02
C VAL A 45 -3.10 -11.33 0.74
N ARG A 46 -4.03 -10.61 1.39
CA ARG A 46 -5.18 -11.26 2.05
C ARG A 46 -6.10 -11.99 1.08
N LEU A 47 -6.34 -11.44 -0.10
CA LEU A 47 -7.12 -12.12 -1.13
C LEU A 47 -6.40 -13.35 -1.70
N GLY A 48 -5.06 -13.34 -1.71
CA GLY A 48 -4.26 -14.53 -2.02
C GLY A 48 -4.45 -15.67 -1.02
N THR A 49 -4.76 -15.36 0.25
CA THR A 49 -5.01 -16.37 1.29
C THR A 49 -6.49 -16.70 1.49
N SER A 50 -7.39 -15.79 1.14
CA SER A 50 -8.85 -15.95 1.18
C SER A 50 -9.47 -15.40 -0.11
N PRO A 51 -9.56 -16.23 -1.17
CA PRO A 51 -10.04 -15.77 -2.47
C PRO A 51 -11.51 -15.34 -2.42
N SER A 52 -11.80 -14.21 -3.06
CA SER A 52 -13.16 -13.73 -3.32
C SER A 52 -13.22 -13.11 -4.69
N ALA A 53 -14.13 -13.59 -5.54
CA ALA A 53 -14.28 -13.11 -6.91
C ALA A 53 -14.71 -11.63 -6.96
N ASN A 54 -15.65 -11.24 -6.08
CA ASN A 54 -16.11 -9.85 -5.98
C ASN A 54 -14.96 -8.93 -5.52
N ALA A 55 -14.26 -9.31 -4.44
CA ALA A 55 -13.14 -8.54 -3.92
C ALA A 55 -11.97 -8.45 -4.91
N THR A 56 -11.75 -9.50 -5.71
CA THR A 56 -10.72 -9.48 -6.76
C THR A 56 -11.08 -8.48 -7.87
N SER A 57 -12.36 -8.39 -8.26
CA SER A 57 -12.82 -7.39 -9.22
C SER A 57 -12.62 -5.97 -8.69
N THR A 58 -12.97 -5.73 -7.42
CA THR A 58 -12.81 -4.43 -6.77
C THR A 58 -11.33 -4.07 -6.59
N LEU A 59 -10.46 -5.04 -6.30
CA LEU A 59 -9.01 -4.84 -6.26
C LEU A 59 -8.46 -4.33 -7.60
N ILE A 60 -8.89 -4.92 -8.72
CA ILE A 60 -8.49 -4.47 -10.07
C ILE A 60 -8.96 -3.04 -10.34
N GLU A 61 -10.19 -2.69 -9.93
CA GLU A 61 -10.73 -1.33 -10.03
C GLU A 61 -9.87 -0.32 -9.25
N VAL A 62 -9.54 -0.65 -8.00
CA VAL A 62 -8.71 0.20 -7.12
C VAL A 62 -7.32 0.41 -7.73
N GLU A 63 -6.70 -0.64 -8.27
CA GLU A 63 -5.38 -0.55 -8.91
C GLU A 63 -5.41 0.32 -10.17
N ASP A 64 -6.46 0.23 -10.99
CA ASP A 64 -6.64 1.10 -12.15
C ASP A 64 -6.84 2.56 -11.74
N LEU A 65 -7.70 2.82 -10.76
CA LEU A 65 -7.93 4.17 -10.24
C LEU A 65 -6.65 4.78 -9.66
N LEU A 66 -5.85 4.01 -8.94
CA LEU A 66 -4.57 4.47 -8.41
C LEU A 66 -3.55 4.72 -9.53
N ARG A 67 -3.51 3.88 -10.56
CA ARG A 67 -2.69 4.11 -11.76
C ARG A 67 -3.09 5.42 -12.45
N ARG A 68 -4.39 5.67 -12.63
CA ARG A 68 -4.92 6.91 -13.19
C ARG A 68 -4.60 8.11 -12.31
N PHE A 69 -4.69 7.99 -10.99
CA PHE A 69 -4.29 9.06 -10.07
C PHE A 69 -2.81 9.46 -10.24
N LYS A 70 -1.92 8.46 -10.42
CA LYS A 70 -0.49 8.68 -10.60
C LYS A 70 -0.17 9.41 -11.91
N SER A 71 -0.97 9.22 -12.97
CA SER A 71 -0.78 9.88 -14.28
C SER A 71 -1.67 11.10 -14.53
N ALA A 72 -2.65 11.37 -13.67
CA ALA A 72 -3.62 12.43 -13.86
C ALA A 72 -3.04 13.83 -13.58
N PRO A 73 -3.55 14.86 -14.29
CA PRO A 73 -3.26 16.25 -13.97
C PRO A 73 -3.92 16.65 -12.63
N ALA A 74 -3.39 17.70 -12.01
CA ALA A 74 -3.71 18.08 -10.62
C ALA A 74 -5.20 18.41 -10.39
N ASP A 75 -5.89 18.93 -11.39
CA ASP A 75 -7.32 19.24 -11.41
C ASP A 75 -8.21 17.99 -11.24
N GLN A 76 -7.75 16.83 -11.72
CA GLN A 76 -8.51 15.57 -11.64
C GLN A 76 -8.17 14.74 -10.39
N LYS A 77 -7.04 15.04 -9.73
CA LYS A 77 -6.52 14.25 -8.61
C LYS A 77 -7.46 14.18 -7.42
N ASN A 78 -8.14 15.28 -7.06
CA ASN A 78 -9.06 15.27 -5.93
C ASN A 78 -10.26 14.34 -6.16
N SER A 79 -10.82 14.34 -7.37
CA SER A 79 -11.90 13.41 -7.74
C SER A 79 -11.41 11.97 -7.73
N LEU A 80 -10.22 11.71 -8.29
CA LEU A 80 -9.63 10.37 -8.30
C LEU A 80 -9.29 9.87 -6.89
N ARG A 81 -8.85 10.74 -5.96
CA ARG A 81 -8.67 10.37 -4.55
C ARG A 81 -9.95 9.84 -3.94
N SER A 82 -11.04 10.60 -4.08
CA SER A 82 -12.33 10.18 -3.53
C SER A 82 -12.81 8.86 -4.14
N GLN A 83 -12.55 8.62 -5.42
CA GLN A 83 -12.90 7.36 -6.08
C GLN A 83 -12.05 6.19 -5.56
N VAL A 84 -10.74 6.38 -5.41
CA VAL A 84 -9.85 5.38 -4.80
C VAL A 84 -10.28 5.06 -3.38
N ASP A 85 -10.53 6.08 -2.56
CA ASP A 85 -10.93 5.90 -1.15
C ASP A 85 -12.26 5.13 -1.04
N ALA A 86 -13.25 5.45 -1.89
CA ALA A 86 -14.52 4.72 -1.93
C ALA A 86 -14.36 3.27 -2.41
N ALA A 87 -13.48 3.03 -3.39
CA ALA A 87 -13.22 1.68 -3.90
C ALA A 87 -12.43 0.83 -2.89
N VAL A 88 -11.48 1.43 -2.17
CA VAL A 88 -10.76 0.78 -1.06
C VAL A 88 -11.73 0.40 0.06
N ALA A 89 -12.62 1.30 0.49
CA ALA A 89 -13.60 0.99 1.53
C ALA A 89 -14.55 -0.16 1.12
N ARG A 90 -14.95 -0.23 -0.16
CA ARG A 90 -15.73 -1.37 -0.68
C ARG A 90 -14.91 -2.66 -0.64
N LEU A 91 -13.66 -2.62 -1.07
CA LEU A 91 -12.76 -3.77 -1.04
C LEU A 91 -12.55 -4.29 0.38
N GLU A 92 -12.41 -3.41 1.37
CA GLU A 92 -12.30 -3.77 2.78
C GLU A 92 -13.56 -4.49 3.27
N LEU A 93 -14.75 -3.98 2.93
CA LEU A 93 -16.03 -4.60 3.29
C LEU A 93 -16.17 -5.98 2.65
N GLU A 94 -15.84 -6.12 1.36
CA GLU A 94 -15.91 -7.38 0.64
C GLU A 94 -14.91 -8.39 1.21
N THR A 95 -13.69 -7.97 1.51
CA THR A 95 -12.66 -8.82 2.13
C THR A 95 -13.05 -9.25 3.54
N ALA A 96 -13.62 -8.34 4.35
CA ALA A 96 -14.12 -8.64 5.69
C ALA A 96 -15.32 -9.59 5.68
N SER A 97 -16.20 -9.47 4.68
CA SER A 97 -17.36 -10.35 4.52
C SER A 97 -16.98 -11.78 4.11
N ASN A 98 -15.84 -11.97 3.42
CA ASN A 98 -15.37 -13.27 2.95
C ASN A 98 -14.70 -14.12 4.05
N GLY A 99 -14.34 -13.50 5.18
CA GLY A 99 -13.67 -14.18 6.31
C GLY A 99 -14.62 -14.70 7.40
N ARG A 100 -15.94 -14.71 7.17
CA ARG A 100 -16.95 -15.20 8.13
C ARG A 100 -17.50 -16.57 7.77
#